data_AF-A0ABD5T8U0-F1
#
_entry.id   AF-A0ABD5T8U0-F1
#
_cell.length_a   1.000
_cell.length_b   1.000
_cell.length_c   1.000
_cell.angle_alpha   90.00
_cell.angle_beta   90.00
_cell.angle_gamma   90.00
#
_symmetry.space_group_name_H-M   'P 1'
#
loop_
_entity.id
_entity.type
_entity.pdbx_description
1 polymer ?
#
loop_
_entity_poly.entity_id
_entity_poly.type
_entity_poly.pdbx_seq_one_letter_code
_entity_poly.pdbx_strand_id
1 'polypeptide(L)'
;VNPTTGGGIAGAAYAGKYAGEQAVKAVSDGDVSEENLWRYNTRVMDHFGGRYAGLDVYNVLSTAVDVDDLMGLLAALPGEKLAEALYEGSTSMSFGLKVKAAVRSFGYWGTIRNFYQTKSLADELLDQYDSYPTSPAAMANWTSERDAIMDRVYETTGADAKY
;
A
#
# COMPACT_ATOMS: atom_id res chain seq x y z
N VAL A 1 10.74 0.80 -7.56
CA VAL A 1 10.29 2.12 -8.05
C VAL A 1 9.04 2.48 -7.30
N ASN A 2 8.78 3.76 -6.99
CA ASN A 2 7.52 4.14 -6.35
C ASN A 2 6.35 3.83 -7.31
N PRO A 3 5.39 2.98 -6.92
CA PRO A 3 4.35 2.49 -7.83
C PRO A 3 3.30 3.55 -8.20
N THR A 4 3.18 4.65 -7.44
CA THR A 4 2.19 5.70 -7.75
C THR A 4 2.77 6.84 -8.56
N THR A 5 4.07 7.15 -8.39
CA THR A 5 4.72 8.28 -9.10
C THR A 5 5.65 7.86 -10.23
N GLY A 6 6.02 6.59 -10.32
CA GLY A 6 7.06 6.11 -11.23
C GLY A 6 8.47 6.58 -10.85
N GLY A 7 8.63 7.30 -9.74
CA GLY A 7 9.93 7.81 -9.28
C GLY A 7 10.86 6.70 -8.81
N GLY A 8 12.03 6.56 -9.44
CA GLY A 8 13.00 5.49 -9.15
C GLY A 8 14.37 5.96 -8.64
N ILE A 9 14.77 7.20 -8.90
CA ILE A 9 16.15 7.68 -8.69
C ILE A 9 16.58 7.56 -7.22
N ALA A 10 15.78 8.07 -6.28
CA ALA A 10 16.10 8.01 -4.86
C ALA A 10 16.16 6.56 -4.34
N GLY A 11 15.15 5.74 -4.69
CA GLY A 11 15.12 4.33 -4.30
C GLY A 11 16.33 3.55 -4.84
N ALA A 12 16.72 3.80 -6.10
CA ALA A 12 17.91 3.20 -6.69
C ALA A 12 19.20 3.64 -5.98
N ALA A 13 19.34 4.92 -5.65
CA ALA A 13 20.50 5.44 -4.93
C ALA A 13 20.63 4.82 -3.52
N TYR A 14 19.53 4.74 -2.76
CA TYR A 14 19.54 4.11 -1.43
C TYR A 14 19.81 2.60 -1.52
N ALA A 15 19.16 1.90 -2.46
CA ALA A 15 19.42 0.48 -2.67
C ALA A 15 20.88 0.22 -3.03
N GLY A 16 21.46 1.01 -3.95
CA GLY A 16 22.87 0.90 -4.33
C GLY A 16 23.81 1.15 -3.15
N LYS A 17 23.52 2.17 -2.33
CA LYS A 17 24.27 2.44 -1.09
C LYS A 17 24.23 1.25 -0.14
N TYR A 18 23.04 0.70 0.13
CA TYR A 18 22.86 -0.42 1.05
C TYR A 18 23.55 -1.69 0.56
N ALA A 19 23.46 -1.96 -0.75
CA ALA A 19 24.15 -3.09 -1.38
C ALA A 19 25.68 -2.94 -1.25
N GLY A 20 26.22 -1.76 -1.55
CA GLY A 20 27.65 -1.49 -1.45
C GLY A 20 28.18 -1.63 -0.02
N GLU A 21 27.48 -1.02 0.96
CA GLU A 21 27.85 -1.13 2.37
C GLU A 21 27.80 -2.58 2.87
N GLN A 22 26.78 -3.34 2.49
CA GLN A 22 26.65 -4.73 2.92
C GLN A 22 27.66 -5.65 2.23
N ALA A 23 27.97 -5.41 0.95
CA ALA A 23 28.99 -6.15 0.22
C ALA A 23 30.39 -5.94 0.81
N VAL A 24 30.76 -4.68 1.13
CA VAL A 24 32.04 -4.39 1.79
C VAL A 24 32.13 -5.11 3.12
N LYS A 25 31.07 -5.05 3.94
CA LYS A 25 31.02 -5.76 5.22
C LYS A 25 31.19 -7.28 5.04
N ALA A 26 30.43 -7.89 4.15
CA ALA A 26 30.49 -9.33 3.90
C ALA A 26 31.88 -9.81 3.47
N VAL A 27 32.53 -9.06 2.56
CA VAL A 27 33.89 -9.36 2.12
C VAL A 27 34.90 -9.18 3.26
N SER A 28 34.79 -8.12 4.06
CA SER A 28 35.67 -7.89 5.21
C SER A 28 35.53 -8.96 6.30
N ASP A 29 34.31 -9.45 6.51
CA ASP A 29 34.01 -10.52 7.47
C ASP A 29 34.43 -11.91 6.92
N GLY A 30 34.77 -12.02 5.63
CA GLY A 30 35.08 -13.28 4.97
C GLY A 30 33.88 -14.20 4.75
N ASP A 31 32.66 -13.67 4.87
CA ASP A 31 31.41 -14.41 4.77
C ASP A 31 30.48 -13.73 3.77
N VAL A 32 30.39 -14.31 2.57
CA VAL A 32 29.49 -13.88 1.48
C VAL A 32 28.24 -14.75 1.37
N SER A 33 27.86 -15.43 2.45
CA SER A 33 26.62 -16.20 2.52
C SER A 33 25.39 -15.32 2.39
N GLU A 34 24.27 -15.94 2.00
CA GLU A 34 22.97 -15.28 1.95
C GLU A 34 22.58 -14.71 3.32
N GLU A 35 22.89 -15.42 4.41
CA GLU A 35 22.65 -15.00 5.79
C GLU A 35 23.31 -13.64 6.06
N ASN A 36 24.60 -13.50 5.74
CA ASN A 36 25.32 -12.26 5.97
C ASN A 36 24.88 -11.15 5.01
N LEU A 37 24.48 -11.47 3.78
CA LEU A 37 23.98 -10.49 2.82
C LEU A 37 22.54 -10.05 3.10
N TRP A 38 21.77 -10.82 3.87
CA TRP A 38 20.34 -10.61 4.09
C TRP A 38 19.98 -9.23 4.66
N ARG A 39 20.88 -8.61 5.42
CA ARG A 39 20.70 -7.27 5.96
C ARG A 39 20.49 -6.20 4.88
N TYR A 40 20.92 -6.44 3.65
CA TYR A 40 20.54 -5.59 2.52
C TYR A 40 19.01 -5.55 2.34
N ASN A 41 18.36 -6.72 2.34
CA ASN A 41 16.91 -6.84 2.12
C ASN A 41 16.14 -6.12 3.23
N THR A 42 16.50 -6.36 4.49
CA THR A 42 15.83 -5.71 5.63
C THR A 42 15.92 -4.19 5.55
N ARG A 43 17.09 -3.62 5.20
CA ARG A 43 17.26 -2.18 5.03
C ARG A 43 16.44 -1.59 3.89
N VAL A 44 16.30 -2.32 2.78
CA VAL A 44 15.46 -1.88 1.65
C VAL A 44 13.99 -1.87 2.05
N MET A 45 13.53 -2.95 2.68
CA MET A 45 12.12 -3.12 3.04
C MET A 45 11.69 -2.13 4.13
N ASP A 46 12.52 -1.95 5.15
CA ASP A 46 12.33 -0.97 6.24
C ASP A 46 12.32 0.47 5.72
N HIS A 47 13.27 0.84 4.86
CA HIS A 47 13.38 2.23 4.43
C HIS A 47 12.28 2.65 3.45
N PHE A 48 11.93 1.81 2.47
CA PHE A 48 10.92 2.18 1.48
C PHE A 48 10.13 1.01 0.88
N GLY A 49 10.59 -0.23 1.00
CA GLY A 49 9.93 -1.38 0.37
C GLY A 49 8.53 -1.63 0.91
N GLY A 50 8.34 -1.59 2.24
CA GLY A 50 7.02 -1.75 2.85
C GLY A 50 6.04 -0.68 2.41
N ARG A 51 6.45 0.59 2.50
CA ARG A 51 5.65 1.71 1.98
C ARG A 51 5.30 1.57 0.50
N TYR A 52 6.23 1.07 -0.32
CA TYR A 52 5.97 0.85 -1.74
C TYR A 52 4.99 -0.30 -1.96
N ALA A 53 5.06 -1.37 -1.18
CA ALA A 53 4.09 -2.46 -1.25
C ALA A 53 2.66 -1.96 -0.93
N GLY A 54 2.49 -1.20 0.15
CA GLY A 54 1.19 -0.59 0.47
C GLY A 54 0.70 0.39 -0.61
N LEU A 55 1.60 1.18 -1.21
CA LEU A 55 1.25 2.07 -2.33
C LEU A 55 0.85 1.32 -3.61
N ASP A 56 1.39 0.12 -3.84
CA ASP A 56 1.04 -0.68 -5.03
C ASP A 56 -0.38 -1.25 -4.93
N VAL A 57 -0.90 -1.51 -3.71
CA VAL A 57 -2.32 -1.87 -3.52
C VAL A 57 -3.26 -0.77 -4.05
N TYR A 58 -2.91 0.50 -3.84
CA TYR A 58 -3.67 1.61 -4.42
C TYR A 58 -3.49 1.72 -5.95
N ASN A 59 -2.32 1.33 -6.47
CA ASN A 59 -2.12 1.23 -7.92
C ASN A 59 -3.07 0.17 -8.51
N VAL A 60 -3.13 -1.03 -7.91
CA VAL A 60 -4.06 -2.11 -8.29
C VAL A 60 -5.52 -1.65 -8.22
N LEU A 61 -5.91 -0.99 -7.14
CA LEU A 61 -7.26 -0.43 -7.00
C LEU A 61 -7.58 0.56 -8.11
N SER A 62 -6.65 1.47 -8.42
CA SER A 62 -6.87 2.50 -9.45
C SER A 62 -7.03 1.92 -10.85
N THR A 63 -6.45 0.75 -11.12
CA THR A 63 -6.64 0.05 -12.40
C THR A 63 -7.95 -0.73 -12.48
N ALA A 64 -8.56 -1.05 -11.33
CA ALA A 64 -9.77 -1.85 -11.26
C ALA A 64 -11.05 -1.01 -11.15
N VAL A 65 -10.96 0.19 -10.57
CA VAL A 65 -12.11 1.09 -10.40
C VAL A 65 -12.44 1.80 -11.71
N ASP A 66 -13.71 1.72 -12.11
CA ASP A 66 -14.23 2.50 -13.23
C ASP A 66 -14.20 4.01 -12.90
N VAL A 67 -13.62 4.79 -13.80
CA VAL A 67 -13.52 6.25 -13.67
C VAL A 67 -14.90 6.88 -13.60
N ASP A 68 -15.89 6.34 -14.33
CA ASP A 68 -17.25 6.86 -14.33
C ASP A 68 -17.95 6.63 -12.98
N ASP A 69 -17.71 5.48 -12.33
CA ASP A 69 -18.21 5.20 -10.98
C ASP A 69 -17.58 6.14 -9.94
N LEU A 70 -16.28 6.42 -10.06
CA LEU A 70 -15.59 7.34 -9.17
C LEU A 70 -16.09 8.79 -9.34
N MET A 71 -16.26 9.22 -10.58
CA MET A 71 -16.80 10.55 -10.91
C MET A 71 -18.26 10.69 -10.45
N GLY A 72 -19.06 9.64 -10.64
CA GLY A 72 -20.43 9.56 -10.17
C GLY A 72 -20.53 9.64 -8.65
N LEU A 73 -19.68 8.91 -7.93
CA LEU A 73 -19.56 8.99 -6.48
C LEU A 73 -19.16 10.41 -6.03
N LEU A 74 -18.14 11.01 -6.66
CA LEU A 74 -17.69 12.36 -6.32
C LEU A 74 -18.81 13.40 -6.53
N ALA A 75 -19.57 13.29 -7.61
CA ALA A 75 -20.71 14.16 -7.90
C ALA A 75 -21.88 13.96 -6.92
N ALA A 76 -22.08 12.73 -6.43
CA ALA A 76 -23.11 12.42 -5.45
C ALA A 76 -22.78 12.93 -4.04
N LEU A 77 -21.49 13.04 -3.72
CA LEU A 77 -21.04 13.54 -2.42
C LEU A 77 -21.22 15.06 -2.31
N PRO A 78 -21.60 15.57 -1.12
CA PRO A 78 -21.73 17.01 -0.90
C PRO A 78 -20.34 17.66 -0.75
N GLY A 79 -19.61 17.80 -1.87
CA GLY A 79 -18.21 18.23 -1.92
C GLY A 79 -17.91 19.53 -1.18
N GLU A 80 -18.73 20.57 -1.37
CA GLU A 80 -18.58 21.85 -0.66
C GLU A 80 -18.70 21.70 0.85
N LYS A 81 -19.65 20.88 1.33
CA LYS A 81 -19.86 20.65 2.77
C LYS A 81 -18.81 19.73 3.39
N LEU A 82 -18.22 18.84 2.59
CA LEU A 82 -17.08 18.02 3.00
C LEU A 82 -15.81 18.87 3.12
N ALA A 83 -15.57 19.75 2.15
CA ALA A 83 -14.46 20.68 2.18
C ALA A 83 -14.58 21.66 3.35
N GLU A 84 -15.77 22.24 3.57
CA GLU A 84 -16.06 23.14 4.70
C GLU A 84 -15.80 22.43 6.04
N ALA A 85 -16.24 21.18 6.23
CA ALA A 85 -15.96 20.41 7.44
C ALA A 85 -14.45 20.10 7.65
N LEU A 86 -13.70 19.87 6.56
CA LEU A 86 -12.24 19.66 6.62
C LEU A 86 -11.49 20.96 6.95
N TYR A 87 -11.94 22.10 6.42
CA TYR A 87 -11.32 23.42 6.64
C TYR A 87 -11.68 24.02 8.00
N GLU A 88 -12.92 23.85 8.46
CA GLU A 88 -13.38 24.35 9.76
C GLU A 88 -12.85 23.53 10.94
N GLY A 89 -12.19 22.39 10.69
CA GLY A 89 -11.67 21.51 11.74
C GLY A 89 -12.76 20.91 12.63
N SER A 90 -14.03 20.95 12.19
CA SER A 90 -15.14 20.41 12.96
C SER A 90 -15.18 18.89 12.79
N THR A 91 -14.64 18.17 13.77
CA THR A 91 -14.51 16.70 13.81
C THR A 91 -15.85 15.95 13.81
N SER A 92 -16.98 16.64 13.63
CA SER A 92 -18.28 16.01 13.50
C SER A 92 -19.07 16.64 12.35
N MET A 93 -19.10 15.96 11.21
CA MET A 93 -20.21 16.16 10.27
C MET A 93 -21.51 16.03 11.05
N SER A 94 -22.42 17.00 10.89
CA SER A 94 -23.74 16.93 11.51
C SER A 94 -24.44 15.64 11.11
N PHE A 95 -25.24 15.06 12.00
CA PHE A 95 -25.97 13.81 11.73
C PHE A 95 -26.78 13.88 10.42
N GLY A 96 -27.40 15.04 10.15
CA GLY A 96 -28.12 15.28 8.90
C GLY A 96 -27.22 15.23 7.65
N LEU A 97 -25.98 15.74 7.72
CA LEU A 97 -25.03 15.65 6.61
C LEU A 97 -24.61 14.21 6.36
N LYS A 98 -24.38 13.42 7.42
CA LYS A 98 -24.07 11.98 7.32
C LYS A 98 -25.20 11.20 6.65
N VAL A 99 -26.46 11.43 7.06
CA VAL A 99 -27.63 10.79 6.45
C VAL A 99 -27.78 11.21 4.98
N LYS A 100 -27.63 12.50 4.67
CA LYS A 100 -27.71 13.00 3.28
C LYS A 100 -26.62 12.40 2.39
N ALA A 101 -25.39 12.30 2.90
CA ALA A 101 -24.29 11.65 2.20
C ALA A 101 -24.57 10.17 1.95
N ALA A 102 -25.04 9.44 2.97
CA ALA A 102 -25.37 8.02 2.88
C ALA A 102 -26.49 7.73 1.85
N VAL A 103 -27.54 8.55 1.82
CA VAL A 103 -28.64 8.41 0.84
C VAL A 103 -28.15 8.71 -0.58
N ARG A 104 -27.38 9.79 -0.76
CA ARG A 104 -26.87 10.17 -2.09
C ARG A 104 -25.84 9.18 -2.63
N SER A 105 -25.06 8.55 -1.75
CA SER A 105 -24.06 7.56 -2.14
C SER A 105 -24.61 6.15 -2.33
N PHE A 106 -25.92 5.90 -2.11
CA PHE A 106 -26.53 4.56 -2.13
C PHE A 106 -26.16 3.70 -3.34
N GLY A 107 -26.12 4.29 -4.55
CA GLY A 107 -25.71 3.59 -5.78
C GLY A 107 -24.23 3.19 -5.84
N TYR A 108 -23.40 3.74 -4.95
CA TYR A 108 -21.94 3.57 -4.91
C TYR A 108 -21.47 2.86 -3.64
N TRP A 109 -22.36 2.30 -2.82
CA TRP A 109 -21.96 1.62 -1.58
C TRP A 109 -21.06 0.41 -1.83
N GLY A 110 -21.21 -0.27 -2.98
CA GLY A 110 -20.29 -1.31 -3.42
C GLY A 110 -18.87 -0.77 -3.61
N THR A 111 -18.72 0.33 -4.35
CA THR A 111 -17.46 1.04 -4.58
C THR A 111 -16.85 1.52 -3.27
N ILE A 112 -17.62 2.17 -2.39
CA ILE A 112 -17.16 2.64 -1.08
C ILE A 112 -16.67 1.47 -0.22
N ARG A 113 -17.40 0.35 -0.20
CA ARG A 113 -17.01 -0.85 0.53
C ARG A 113 -15.69 -1.42 -0.01
N ASN A 114 -15.54 -1.52 -1.33
CA ASN A 114 -14.31 -1.98 -1.97
C ASN A 114 -13.13 -1.07 -1.62
N PHE A 115 -13.30 0.26 -1.65
CA PHE A 115 -12.28 1.21 -1.20
C PHE A 115 -11.86 0.96 0.27
N TYR A 116 -12.83 0.77 1.16
CA TYR A 116 -12.55 0.53 2.58
C TYR A 116 -11.83 -0.80 2.82
N GLN A 117 -12.29 -1.88 2.17
CA GLN A 117 -11.66 -3.19 2.26
C GLN A 117 -10.25 -3.17 1.69
N THR A 118 -10.05 -2.52 0.54
CA THR A 118 -8.73 -2.40 -0.08
C THR A 118 -7.76 -1.61 0.79
N LYS A 119 -8.23 -0.53 1.43
CA LYS A 119 -7.43 0.19 2.42
C LYS A 119 -7.02 -0.74 3.57
N SER A 120 -7.96 -1.49 4.13
CA SER A 120 -7.67 -2.42 5.24
C SER A 120 -6.62 -3.46 4.84
N LEU A 121 -6.67 -3.96 3.60
CA LEU A 121 -5.66 -4.89 3.08
C LEU A 121 -4.32 -4.22 2.81
N ALA A 122 -4.31 -2.95 2.39
CA ALA A 122 -3.07 -2.17 2.27
C ALA A 122 -2.40 -1.95 3.64
N ASP A 123 -3.20 -1.65 4.67
CA ASP A 123 -2.73 -1.52 6.05
C ASP A 123 -2.20 -2.87 6.57
N GLU A 124 -2.92 -3.98 6.33
CA GLU A 124 -2.47 -5.34 6.67
C GLU A 124 -1.16 -5.73 5.95
N LEU A 125 -1.02 -5.36 4.67
CA LEU A 125 0.21 -5.58 3.91
C LEU A 125 1.37 -4.75 4.46
N LEU A 126 1.13 -3.50 4.88
CA LEU A 126 2.15 -2.68 5.53
C LEU A 126 2.64 -3.33 6.82
N ASP A 127 1.72 -3.79 7.67
CA ASP A 127 2.06 -4.52 8.90
C ASP A 127 2.87 -5.79 8.62
N GLN A 128 2.55 -6.52 7.53
CA GLN A 128 3.34 -7.66 7.09
C GLN A 128 4.77 -7.27 6.70
N TYR A 129 4.98 -6.11 6.06
CA TYR A 129 6.33 -5.64 5.72
C TYR A 129 7.08 -5.04 6.92
N ASP A 130 6.38 -4.52 7.93
CA ASP A 130 7.01 -4.09 9.18
C ASP A 130 7.60 -5.28 9.96
N SER A 131 7.10 -6.49 9.70
CA SER A 131 7.63 -7.76 10.23
C SER A 131 8.53 -8.51 9.23
N TYR A 132 9.16 -7.80 8.29
CA TYR A 132 10.02 -8.41 7.27
C TYR A 132 11.12 -9.31 7.88
N PRO A 133 11.40 -10.50 7.32
CA PRO A 133 12.31 -11.47 7.92
C PRO A 133 13.71 -10.92 8.12
N THR A 134 14.28 -11.15 9.30
CA THR A 134 15.68 -10.81 9.59
C THR A 134 16.67 -11.89 9.14
N SER A 135 16.18 -13.05 8.69
CA SER A 135 16.99 -14.12 8.09
C SER A 135 16.29 -14.75 6.87
N PRO A 136 17.06 -15.39 5.97
CA PRO A 136 16.51 -16.06 4.79
C PRO A 136 15.58 -17.23 5.15
N ALA A 137 15.82 -17.91 6.28
CA ALA A 137 15.08 -19.09 6.71
C ALA A 137 13.57 -18.82 6.92
N ALA A 138 13.21 -17.60 7.33
CA ALA A 138 11.81 -17.21 7.54
C ALA A 138 11.13 -16.65 6.27
N MET A 139 11.87 -16.48 5.17
CA MET A 139 11.37 -15.86 3.95
C MET A 139 10.20 -16.62 3.33
N ALA A 140 10.26 -17.95 3.32
CA ALA A 140 9.21 -18.77 2.71
C ALA A 140 7.84 -18.57 3.38
N ASN A 141 7.81 -18.59 4.72
CA ASN A 141 6.58 -18.36 5.48
C ASN A 141 6.06 -16.93 5.27
N TRP A 142 6.94 -15.94 5.41
CA TRP A 142 6.58 -14.54 5.21
C TRP A 142 6.03 -14.26 3.81
N THR A 143 6.61 -14.89 2.79
CA THR A 143 6.16 -14.76 1.40
C THR A 143 4.76 -15.35 1.24
N SER A 144 4.50 -16.53 1.81
CA SER A 144 3.17 -17.15 1.76
C SER A 144 2.09 -16.29 2.41
N GLU A 145 2.40 -15.65 3.54
CA GLU A 145 1.47 -14.73 4.23
C GLU A 145 1.23 -13.46 3.41
N ARG A 146 2.30 -12.88 2.84
CA ARG A 146 2.22 -11.73 1.94
C ARG A 146 1.36 -12.05 0.71
N ASP A 147 1.57 -13.20 0.09
CA ASP A 147 0.84 -13.64 -1.10
C ASP A 147 -0.67 -13.81 -0.79
N ALA A 148 -1.00 -14.38 0.36
CA ALA A 148 -2.40 -14.51 0.80
C ALA A 148 -3.09 -13.15 1.06
N ILE A 149 -2.35 -12.10 1.42
CA ILE A 149 -2.89 -10.73 1.46
C ILE A 149 -3.12 -10.22 0.04
N MET A 150 -2.18 -10.42 -0.87
CA MET A 150 -2.30 -9.98 -2.26
C MET A 150 -3.43 -10.67 -3.01
N ASP A 151 -3.65 -11.96 -2.79
CA ASP A 151 -4.79 -12.70 -3.38
C ASP A 151 -6.12 -12.05 -2.98
N ARG A 152 -6.27 -11.69 -1.71
CA ARG A 152 -7.46 -10.97 -1.22
C ARG A 152 -7.57 -9.57 -1.82
N VAL A 153 -6.45 -8.89 -2.09
CA VAL A 153 -6.45 -7.59 -2.79
C VAL A 153 -7.00 -7.76 -4.21
N TYR A 154 -6.52 -8.76 -4.95
CA TYR A 154 -7.00 -9.03 -6.31
C TYR A 154 -8.47 -9.43 -6.32
N GLU A 155 -8.91 -10.29 -5.40
CA GLU A 155 -10.32 -10.67 -5.26
C GLU A 155 -11.21 -9.47 -4.92
N THR A 156 -10.78 -8.62 -3.98
CA THR A 156 -11.55 -7.44 -3.53
C THR A 156 -11.66 -6.38 -4.61
N THR A 157 -10.58 -6.17 -5.36
CA THR A 157 -10.53 -5.14 -6.41
C THR A 157 -11.12 -5.63 -7.72
N GLY A 158 -11.11 -6.93 -7.99
CA GLY A 158 -11.42 -7.51 -9.29
C GLY A 158 -10.32 -7.30 -10.33
N ALA A 159 -9.12 -6.87 -9.90
CA ALA A 159 -7.98 -6.70 -10.77
C ALA A 159 -7.32 -8.04 -11.12
N ASP A 160 -6.81 -8.15 -12.34
CA ASP A 160 -5.92 -9.24 -12.71
C ASP A 160 -4.59 -9.14 -11.94
N ALA A 161 -4.03 -10.30 -11.59
CA ALA A 161 -2.73 -10.37 -10.95
C ALA A 161 -1.65 -9.75 -11.85
N LYS A 162 -0.87 -8.83 -11.28
CA LYS A 162 0.18 -8.11 -12.01
C LYS A 162 1.50 -8.90 -12.08
N TYR A 163 1.69 -9.85 -11.16
CA TYR A 163 2.90 -10.67 -10.98
C TYR A 163 2.54 -12.10 -10.60
#